data_AF-A0A4V6BJU1-F1
#
_entry.id   AF-A0A4V6BJU1-F1
#
_cell.length_a   1.000
_cell.length_b   1.000
_cell.length_c   1.000
_cell.angle_alpha   90.00
_cell.angle_beta   90.00
_cell.angle_gamma   90.00
#
_symmetry.space_group_name_H-M   'P 1'
#
loop_
_entity.id
_entity.type
_entity.pdbx_description
1 polymer ?
#
loop_
_entity_poly.entity_id
_entity_poly.type
_entity_poly.pdbx_seq_one_letter_code
_entity_poly.pdbx_strand_id
1 'polypeptide(L)'
;MNAIDYLREEIKSYFPESSELQLSGDFAQHRRFNFYFKIKDDYSYLLYLNWDGEYDQFILKCLEFVNEEILEKLIAAYPETGAKTFNLGQPCLTVSFIYRGENKLSVLDFKGPVDAEIHSREISGIKLMQCVDPELHKD
;
A
#
# COMPACT_ATOMS: atom_id res chain seq x y z
N MET A 1 -10.58 11.90 12.46
CA MET A 1 -9.51 11.66 11.46
C MET A 1 -10.13 10.93 10.28
N ASN A 2 -9.75 11.26 9.03
CA ASN A 2 -10.17 10.50 7.85
C ASN A 2 -9.45 9.14 7.85
N ALA A 3 -10.11 8.05 7.42
CA ALA A 3 -9.50 6.73 7.31
C ALA A 3 -8.20 6.74 6.49
N ILE A 4 -8.15 7.54 5.41
CA ILE A 4 -6.94 7.67 4.58
C ILE A 4 -5.80 8.33 5.37
N ASP A 5 -6.10 9.37 6.15
CA ASP A 5 -5.07 10.06 6.94
C ASP A 5 -4.52 9.14 8.03
N TYR A 6 -5.40 8.39 8.70
CA TYR A 6 -4.98 7.33 9.62
C TYR A 6 -4.05 6.31 8.95
N LEU A 7 -4.42 5.78 7.78
CA LEU A 7 -3.62 4.79 7.07
C LEU A 7 -2.27 5.36 6.61
N ARG A 8 -2.23 6.64 6.20
CA ARG A 8 -0.98 7.34 5.88
C ARG A 8 -0.07 7.47 7.10
N GLU A 9 -0.63 7.81 8.25
CA GLU A 9 0.11 7.91 9.50
C GLU A 9 0.67 6.55 9.94
N GLU A 10 -0.11 5.48 9.82
CA GLU A 10 0.35 4.11 10.11
C GLU A 10 1.48 3.68 9.16
N ILE A 11 1.35 3.92 7.85
CA ILE A 11 2.42 3.65 6.87
C ILE A 11 3.68 4.43 7.23
N LYS A 12 3.56 5.74 7.52
CA LYS A 12 4.70 6.59 7.84
C LYS A 12 5.35 6.23 9.18
N SER A 13 4.55 5.80 10.15
CA SER A 13 5.05 5.38 11.46
C SER A 13 5.80 4.05 11.38
N TYR A 14 5.30 3.11 10.58
CA TYR A 14 5.91 1.79 10.42
C TYR A 14 7.10 1.79 9.44
N PHE A 15 7.01 2.55 8.35
CA PHE A 15 8.08 2.79 7.37
C PHE A 15 8.51 4.27 7.42
N PRO A 16 9.41 4.67 8.32
CA PRO A 16 9.78 6.08 8.53
C PRO A 16 10.35 6.77 7.29
N GLU A 17 11.01 6.03 6.41
CA GLU A 17 11.59 6.52 5.15
C GLU A 17 10.56 6.66 4.02
N SER A 18 9.35 6.17 4.24
CA SER A 18 8.35 6.11 3.18
C SER A 18 7.86 7.48 2.73
N SER A 19 7.50 7.57 1.46
CA SER A 19 6.93 8.78 0.86
C SER A 19 5.81 8.45 -0.10
N GLU A 20 4.71 9.21 -0.02
CA GLU A 20 3.58 9.10 -0.94
C GLU A 20 3.91 9.74 -2.29
N LEU A 21 3.78 8.98 -3.37
CA LEU A 21 4.03 9.43 -4.73
C LEU A 21 2.92 10.36 -5.22
N GLN A 22 3.34 11.51 -5.76
CA GLN A 22 2.42 12.52 -6.27
C GLN A 22 2.28 12.43 -7.79
N LEU A 23 1.03 12.54 -8.28
CA LEU A 23 0.77 12.76 -9.70
C LEU A 23 1.07 14.21 -10.07
N SER A 24 1.26 14.49 -11.36
CA SER A 24 1.29 15.87 -11.85
C SER A 24 -0.04 16.58 -11.56
N GLY A 25 0.01 17.92 -11.57
CA GLY A 25 -1.17 18.77 -11.33
C GLY A 25 -2.35 18.47 -12.25
N ASP A 26 -2.07 18.02 -13.48
CA ASP A 26 -3.07 17.68 -14.50
C ASP A 26 -3.94 16.49 -14.08
N PHE A 27 -3.40 15.57 -13.29
CA PHE A 27 -4.15 14.43 -12.75
C PHE A 27 -4.56 14.61 -11.27
N ALA A 28 -4.00 15.61 -10.58
CA ALA A 28 -4.22 15.83 -9.15
C ALA A 28 -5.65 16.28 -8.81
N GLN A 29 -6.39 16.84 -9.76
CA GLN A 29 -7.78 17.28 -9.54
C GLN A 29 -8.81 16.14 -9.58
N HIS A 30 -8.42 14.93 -10.01
CA HIS A 30 -9.30 13.78 -9.99
C HIS A 30 -9.33 13.13 -8.61
N ARG A 31 -10.51 12.63 -8.20
CA ARG A 31 -10.64 11.88 -6.95
C ARG A 31 -9.71 10.67 -7.00
N ARG A 32 -8.70 10.65 -6.13
CA ARG A 32 -7.70 9.58 -6.07
C ARG A 32 -8.23 8.47 -5.17
N PHE A 33 -8.37 7.30 -5.79
CA PHE A 33 -8.74 6.05 -5.15
C PHE A 33 -7.53 5.13 -4.96
N ASN A 34 -6.37 5.56 -5.45
CA ASN A 34 -5.13 4.79 -5.51
C ASN A 34 -3.98 5.67 -5.02
N PHE A 35 -3.30 5.20 -4.00
CA PHE A 35 -2.16 5.87 -3.38
C PHE A 35 -0.97 4.92 -3.43
N TYR A 36 0.18 5.45 -3.84
CA TYR A 36 1.41 4.67 -3.98
C TYR A 36 2.45 5.25 -3.04
N PHE A 37 3.19 4.39 -2.35
CA PHE A 37 4.22 4.80 -1.42
C PHE A 37 5.52 4.09 -1.73
N LYS A 38 6.57 4.87 -1.98
CA LYS A 38 7.95 4.36 -1.91
C LYS A 38 8.23 4.02 -0.46
N ILE A 39 8.71 2.82 -0.16
CA ILE A 39 8.97 2.37 1.21
C ILE A 39 10.28 2.97 1.74
N LYS A 40 11.36 2.78 0.99
CA LYS A 40 12.70 3.36 1.23
C LYS A 40 13.49 3.37 -0.09
N ASP A 41 14.66 3.97 -0.08
CA ASP A 41 15.60 3.95 -1.21
C ASP A 41 16.17 2.55 -1.43
N ASP A 42 16.66 2.27 -2.65
CA ASP A 42 17.27 1.00 -3.04
C ASP A 42 16.41 -0.25 -2.75
N TYR A 43 15.08 -0.08 -2.81
CA TYR A 43 14.11 -1.11 -2.51
C TYR A 43 13.29 -1.45 -3.75
N SER A 44 13.12 -2.74 -4.06
CA SER A 44 12.33 -3.23 -5.18
C SER A 44 10.83 -3.35 -4.87
N TYR A 45 10.37 -2.76 -3.75
CA TYR A 45 9.00 -2.88 -3.26
C TYR A 45 8.29 -1.53 -3.18
N LEU A 46 7.02 -1.52 -3.55
CA LEU A 46 6.14 -0.35 -3.52
C LEU A 46 4.84 -0.70 -2.79
N LEU A 47 4.39 0.14 -1.86
CA LEU A 47 3.04 -0.03 -1.28
C LEU A 47 2.00 0.62 -2.17
N TYR A 48 0.86 -0.06 -2.30
CA TYR A 48 -0.31 0.41 -3.02
C TYR A 48 -1.53 0.31 -2.12
N LEU A 49 -2.08 1.46 -1.76
CA LEU A 49 -3.34 1.58 -1.02
C LEU A 49 -4.45 1.97 -1.99
N ASN A 50 -5.48 1.15 -2.05
CA ASN A 50 -6.68 1.41 -2.81
C ASN A 50 -7.89 1.59 -1.88
N TRP A 51 -8.73 2.54 -2.25
CA TRP A 51 -10.06 2.75 -1.72
C TRP A 51 -11.03 2.64 -2.91
N ASP A 52 -12.02 1.76 -2.84
CA ASP A 52 -13.02 1.60 -3.91
C ASP A 52 -13.93 2.83 -4.09
N GLY A 53 -13.90 3.77 -3.13
CA GLY A 53 -14.61 5.04 -3.18
C GLY A 53 -16.04 4.99 -2.65
N GLU A 54 -16.48 3.80 -2.24
CA GLU A 54 -17.76 3.52 -1.60
C GLU A 54 -17.49 2.79 -0.28
N TYR A 55 -18.10 3.22 0.83
CA TYR A 55 -17.85 2.63 2.16
C TYR A 55 -16.40 2.82 2.68
N ASP A 56 -16.10 2.17 3.80
CA ASP A 56 -14.80 2.19 4.47
C ASP A 56 -13.95 0.95 4.12
N GLN A 57 -14.07 0.42 2.90
CA GLN A 57 -13.34 -0.77 2.46
C GLN A 57 -12.06 -0.41 1.71
N PHE A 58 -10.95 -1.05 2.06
CA PHE A 58 -9.62 -0.76 1.53
C PHE A 58 -8.91 -2.04 1.10
N ILE A 59 -7.96 -1.87 0.17
CA ILE A 59 -7.00 -2.90 -0.21
C ILE A 59 -5.61 -2.30 -0.09
N LEU A 60 -4.74 -2.92 0.71
CA LEU A 60 -3.33 -2.57 0.81
C LEU A 60 -2.50 -3.71 0.20
N LYS A 61 -1.61 -3.38 -0.73
CA LYS A 61 -0.72 -4.34 -1.38
C LYS A 61 0.73 -3.92 -1.22
N CYS A 62 1.60 -4.91 -1.13
CA CYS A 62 3.01 -4.76 -1.44
C CYS A 62 3.25 -5.29 -2.85
N LEU A 63 3.76 -4.43 -3.73
CA LEU A 63 4.12 -4.77 -5.11
C LEU A 63 5.62 -4.99 -5.17
N GLU A 64 6.04 -6.13 -5.70
CA GLU A 64 7.42 -6.47 -5.98
C GLU A 64 7.76 -6.18 -7.45
N PHE A 65 8.91 -5.55 -7.66
CA PHE A 65 9.48 -5.28 -8.97
C PHE A 65 10.75 -6.10 -9.16
N VAL A 66 11.14 -6.29 -10.42
CA VAL A 66 12.30 -7.12 -10.78
C VAL A 66 13.59 -6.63 -10.08
N ASN A 67 13.78 -5.32 -9.94
CA ASN A 67 14.88 -4.72 -9.19
C ASN A 67 14.55 -3.26 -8.81
N GLU A 68 15.39 -2.63 -7.98
CA GLU A 68 15.20 -1.23 -7.59
C GLU A 68 15.29 -0.26 -8.78
N GLU A 69 16.21 -0.48 -9.72
CA GLU A 69 16.44 0.43 -10.86
C GLU A 69 15.18 0.59 -11.74
N ILE A 70 14.46 -0.51 -11.97
CA ILE A 70 13.18 -0.48 -12.71
C ILE A 70 12.15 0.30 -11.91
N LEU A 71 12.00 0.05 -10.61
CA LEU A 71 11.04 0.78 -9.80
C LEU A 71 11.34 2.28 -9.79
N GLU A 72 12.60 2.69 -9.65
CA GLU A 72 12.99 4.10 -9.68
C GLU A 72 12.62 4.79 -10.99
N LYS A 73 12.86 4.14 -12.13
CA LYS A 73 12.45 4.65 -13.45
C LYS A 73 10.93 4.83 -13.54
N LEU A 74 10.15 3.88 -13.00
CA LEU A 74 8.69 3.97 -13.00
C LEU A 74 8.18 5.07 -12.07
N ILE A 75 8.80 5.25 -10.90
CA ILE A 75 8.50 6.36 -9.97
C ILE A 75 8.78 7.70 -10.63
N ALA A 76 9.93 7.86 -11.29
CA ALA A 76 10.28 9.09 -11.99
C ALA A 76 9.30 9.43 -13.12
N ALA A 77 8.78 8.42 -13.82
CA ALA A 77 7.79 8.59 -14.89
C ALA A 77 6.34 8.73 -14.39
N TYR A 78 6.06 8.42 -13.12
CA TYR A 78 4.71 8.40 -12.57
C TYR A 78 3.94 9.73 -12.69
N PRO A 79 4.54 10.91 -12.48
CA PRO A 79 3.84 12.17 -12.64
C PRO A 79 3.29 12.39 -14.06
N GLU A 80 3.97 11.87 -15.09
CA GLU A 80 3.61 12.06 -16.49
C GLU A 80 2.70 10.94 -17.03
N THR A 81 2.99 9.69 -16.65
CA THR A 81 2.35 8.50 -17.22
C THR A 81 1.21 7.95 -16.37
N GLY A 82 1.13 8.37 -15.11
CA GLY A 82 0.13 7.96 -14.15
C GLY A 82 0.28 6.51 -13.68
N ALA A 83 -0.77 6.02 -13.01
CA ALA A 83 -0.78 4.74 -12.30
C ALA A 83 -0.54 3.48 -13.17
N LYS A 84 -0.77 3.57 -14.49
CA LYS A 84 -0.55 2.44 -15.40
C LYS A 84 0.89 1.94 -15.40
N THR A 85 1.84 2.81 -15.06
CA THR A 85 3.27 2.49 -15.01
C THR A 85 3.59 1.36 -14.01
N PHE A 86 2.82 1.26 -12.91
CA PHE A 86 3.06 0.28 -11.85
C PHE A 86 2.43 -1.10 -12.09
N ASN A 87 1.73 -1.31 -13.22
CA ASN A 87 1.20 -2.63 -13.59
C ASN A 87 2.28 -3.69 -13.82
N LEU A 88 3.55 -3.27 -13.95
CA LEU A 88 4.70 -4.17 -14.01
C LEU A 88 4.99 -4.85 -12.67
N GLY A 89 4.61 -4.23 -11.55
CA GLY A 89 4.80 -4.79 -10.21
C GLY A 89 3.86 -5.98 -9.96
N GLN A 90 4.41 -7.05 -9.40
CA GLN A 90 3.63 -8.23 -9.01
C GLN A 90 3.21 -8.10 -7.55
N PRO A 91 1.90 -8.24 -7.22
CA PRO A 91 1.48 -8.22 -5.83
C PRO A 91 1.99 -9.46 -5.10
N CYS A 92 2.92 -9.27 -4.15
CA CYS A 92 3.46 -10.36 -3.32
C CYS A 92 2.70 -10.50 -1.99
N LEU A 93 2.16 -9.39 -1.47
CA LEU A 93 1.34 -9.34 -0.26
C LEU A 93 0.10 -8.48 -0.54
N THR A 94 -1.08 -8.93 -0.11
CA THR A 94 -2.34 -8.18 -0.27
C THR A 94 -3.23 -8.42 0.94
N VAL A 95 -3.70 -7.33 1.55
CA VAL A 95 -4.71 -7.35 2.61
C VAL A 95 -5.93 -6.56 2.13
N SER A 96 -7.12 -7.15 2.18
CA SER A 96 -8.38 -6.44 2.06
C SER A 96 -9.03 -6.30 3.44
N PHE A 97 -9.51 -5.11 3.78
CA PHE A 97 -10.04 -4.83 5.12
C PHE A 97 -11.10 -3.73 5.10
N ILE A 98 -11.91 -3.69 6.16
CA ILE A 98 -12.85 -2.59 6.45
C ILE A 98 -12.29 -1.77 7.60
N TYR A 99 -12.16 -0.47 7.41
CA TYR A 99 -11.84 0.48 8.47
C TYR A 99 -13.08 0.71 9.34
N ARG A 100 -13.01 0.40 10.64
CA ARG A 100 -14.08 0.68 11.62
C ARG A 100 -13.71 1.75 12.64
N GLY A 101 -12.50 2.29 12.54
CA GLY A 101 -11.90 3.22 13.48
C GLY A 101 -10.41 2.94 13.67
N GLU A 102 -9.74 3.86 14.35
CA GLU A 102 -8.32 3.72 14.69
C GLU A 102 -8.08 2.40 15.42
N ASN A 103 -7.10 1.63 14.94
CA ASN A 103 -6.76 0.29 15.44
C ASN A 103 -7.92 -0.73 15.45
N LYS A 104 -8.99 -0.48 14.68
CA LYS A 104 -10.13 -1.38 14.51
C LYS A 104 -10.34 -1.66 13.04
N LEU A 105 -9.50 -2.52 12.48
CA LEU A 105 -9.52 -2.91 11.06
C LEU A 105 -10.04 -4.35 10.95
N SER A 106 -11.17 -4.56 10.31
CA SER A 106 -11.69 -5.91 10.07
C SER A 106 -11.11 -6.47 8.79
N VAL A 107 -10.24 -7.48 8.89
CA VAL A 107 -9.67 -8.13 7.70
C VAL A 107 -10.71 -9.01 7.03
N LEU A 108 -10.84 -8.83 5.72
CA LEU A 108 -11.71 -9.61 4.85
C LEU A 108 -10.93 -10.75 4.21
N ASP A 109 -9.74 -10.45 3.69
CA ASP A 109 -8.91 -11.39 2.94
C ASP A 109 -7.43 -11.04 3.08
N PHE A 110 -6.58 -12.06 3.01
CA PHE A 110 -5.13 -11.93 2.96
C PHE A 110 -4.56 -12.88 1.91
N LYS A 111 -3.63 -12.38 1.09
CA LYS A 111 -2.88 -13.18 0.12
C LYS A 111 -1.39 -12.89 0.30
N GLY A 112 -0.63 -13.93 0.62
CA GLY A 112 0.82 -13.88 0.82
C GLY A 112 1.42 -15.28 0.91
N PRO A 113 2.76 -15.40 0.96
CA PRO A 113 3.46 -16.68 0.99
C PRO A 113 3.27 -17.44 2.32
N VAL A 114 3.05 -16.70 3.42
CA VAL A 114 2.72 -17.28 4.72
C VAL A 114 1.21 -17.25 4.89
N ASP A 115 0.60 -18.37 5.22
CA ASP A 115 -0.83 -18.44 5.55
C ASP A 115 -1.04 -17.77 6.93
N ALA A 116 -1.05 -16.43 6.93
CA ALA A 116 -1.31 -15.68 8.13
C ALA A 116 -2.80 -15.87 8.43
N GLU A 117 -3.14 -16.69 9.44
CA GLU A 117 -4.49 -16.84 9.97
C GLU A 117 -5.02 -15.48 10.48
N ILE A 118 -5.51 -14.64 9.56
CA ILE A 118 -6.08 -13.32 9.86
C ILE A 118 -7.59 -13.32 9.58
N HIS A 119 -8.16 -14.46 9.15
CA HIS A 119 -9.58 -14.56 8.88
C HIS A 119 -10.41 -14.28 10.15
N SER A 120 -11.33 -13.32 10.06
CA SER A 120 -12.32 -12.89 11.06
C SER A 120 -11.84 -12.04 12.26
N ARG A 121 -10.60 -11.55 12.27
CA ARG A 121 -10.08 -10.74 13.40
C ARG A 121 -10.06 -9.24 13.10
N GLU A 122 -10.43 -8.44 14.11
CA GLU A 122 -10.07 -7.02 14.14
C GLU A 122 -8.57 -6.92 14.44
N ILE A 123 -7.85 -6.13 13.63
CA ILE A 123 -6.41 -5.90 13.77
C ILE A 123 -6.12 -4.40 13.92
N SER A 124 -4.97 -4.11 14.51
CA SER A 124 -4.41 -2.75 14.61
C SER A 124 -3.73 -2.31 13.31
N GLY A 125 -3.46 -1.01 13.17
CA GLY A 125 -2.71 -0.48 12.02
C GLY A 125 -1.30 -1.06 11.93
N ILE A 126 -0.59 -1.16 13.04
CA ILE A 126 0.71 -1.85 13.10
C ILE A 126 0.64 -3.31 12.62
N LYS A 127 -0.42 -4.05 12.98
CA LYS A 127 -0.57 -5.43 12.54
C LYS A 127 -0.88 -5.51 11.05
N LEU A 128 -1.65 -4.55 10.51
CA LEU A 128 -1.86 -4.41 9.08
C LEU A 128 -0.53 -4.19 8.35
N MET A 129 0.33 -3.30 8.85
CA MET A 129 1.64 -3.01 8.23
C MET A 129 2.53 -4.25 8.20
N GLN A 130 2.58 -5.03 9.29
CA GLN A 130 3.32 -6.30 9.33
C GLN A 130 2.85 -7.32 8.28
N CYS A 131 1.56 -7.27 7.89
CA CYS A 131 1.04 -8.18 6.86
C CYS A 131 1.53 -7.83 5.46
N VAL A 132 1.94 -6.58 5.22
CA VAL A 132 2.41 -6.09 3.91
C VAL A 132 3.90 -5.73 3.91
N ASP A 133 4.61 -6.04 4.99
CA ASP A 133 6.05 -5.83 5.12
C ASP A 133 6.83 -6.98 4.47
N PRO A 134 7.47 -6.78 3.32
CA PRO A 134 8.18 -7.84 2.62
C PRO A 134 9.40 -8.36 3.40
N GLU A 135 9.95 -7.64 4.37
CA GLU A 135 11.10 -8.11 5.16
C GLU A 135 10.73 -9.20 6.16
N LEU A 136 9.47 -9.25 6.60
CA LEU A 136 8.98 -10.26 7.55
C LEU A 136 8.64 -11.60 6.89
N HIS A 137 8.56 -11.63 5.55
CA HIS A 137 8.12 -12.80 4.77
C HIS A 137 9.21 -13.31 3.81
N LYS A 138 10.46 -12.88 3.99
CA LYS A 138 11.63 -13.44 3.31
C LYS A 138 12.13 -14.65 4.10
N ASP A 139 11.99 -15.84 3.51
CA ASP A 139 12.63 -17.08 3.96
C ASP A 139 14.16 -17.03 3.79
#